data_AF-A0A7K1S6F0-F1
#
_entry.id   AF-A0A7K1S6F0-F1
#
_cell.length_a   1.000
_cell.length_b   1.000
_cell.length_c   1.000
_cell.angle_alpha   90.00
_cell.angle_beta   90.00
_cell.angle_gamma   90.00
#
_symmetry.space_group_name_H-M   'P 1'
#
loop_
_entity.id
_entity.type
_entity.pdbx_description
1 polymer ?
#
loop_
_entity_poly.entity_id
_entity_poly.type
_entity_poly.pdbx_seq_one_letter_code
_entity_poly.pdbx_strand_id
1 'polypeptide(L)'
;MLTVKTPQVSFTVPTSWEEITLGQFLHLRQQSLSVADQTEESRPIPLSIGMLLDILASDPKALQTIEAAEEAQLMQHLAYLGQAPDFLSLPVPETIAGVKPPQELGLCTLFQKWTVDEFVNELADEELSVNYMTMAVAILSIYLYPLLMKTRLTDRSQLAEITAQIEALPVTEALPLAHFFLTNYRSSTSSGQVTFILSHPNRPSKTWLSRWFPNWKPIKSMRWYRPWLRTGASPLTK
;
A
#
# COMPACT_ATOMS: atom_id res chain seq x y z
N MET A 1 17.09 19.04 10.19
CA MET A 1 17.78 17.86 10.75
C MET A 1 18.85 18.37 11.69
N LEU A 2 18.85 17.86 12.92
CA LEU A 2 19.85 18.21 13.93
C LEU A 2 20.91 17.11 13.99
N THR A 3 22.18 17.49 13.79
CA THR A 3 23.30 16.55 13.91
C THR A 3 23.91 16.70 15.30
N VAL A 4 23.86 15.63 16.09
CA VAL A 4 24.53 15.54 17.38
C VAL A 4 25.92 14.97 17.15
N LYS A 5 26.93 15.66 17.67
CA LYS A 5 28.34 15.23 17.59
C LYS A 5 28.92 15.16 18.99
N THR A 6 29.20 13.95 19.45
CA THR A 6 30.02 13.69 20.64
C THR A 6 31.43 13.29 20.18
N PRO A 7 32.43 13.26 21.08
CA PRO A 7 33.80 12.89 20.72
C PRO A 7 33.93 11.48 20.11
N GLN A 8 32.96 10.60 20.41
CA GLN A 8 32.99 9.20 20.01
C GLN A 8 31.95 8.86 18.94
N VAL A 9 30.86 9.64 18.82
CA VAL A 9 29.75 9.29 17.94
C VAL A 9 29.11 10.51 17.27
N SER A 10 28.54 10.30 16.09
CA SER A 10 27.75 11.30 15.39
C SER A 10 26.46 10.67 14.85
N PHE A 11 25.33 11.27 15.16
CA PHE A 11 24.03 10.82 14.64
C PHE A 11 23.13 12.02 14.35
N THR A 12 22.01 11.76 13.67
CA THR A 12 21.05 12.79 13.28
C THR A 12 19.68 12.52 13.89
N VAL A 13 18.98 13.60 14.24
CA VAL A 13 17.63 13.59 14.78
C VAL A 13 16.76 14.55 13.96
N PRO A 14 15.54 14.15 13.58
CA PRO A 14 14.62 15.02 12.87
C PRO A 14 14.15 16.19 13.74
N THR A 15 14.07 17.38 13.14
CA THR A 15 13.64 18.64 13.79
C THR A 15 12.23 19.09 13.38
N SER A 16 11.61 18.40 12.43
CA SER A 16 10.28 18.69 11.91
C SER A 16 9.62 17.41 11.39
N TRP A 17 8.29 17.47 11.20
CA TRP A 17 7.52 16.36 10.63
C TRP A 17 7.94 16.00 9.20
N GLU A 18 8.48 16.94 8.43
CA GLU A 18 8.95 16.72 7.05
C GLU A 18 10.17 15.78 6.99
N GLU A 19 10.91 15.65 8.08
CA GLU A 19 12.14 14.84 8.15
C GLU A 19 11.88 13.44 8.69
N ILE A 20 10.69 13.18 9.24
CA ILE A 20 10.33 11.88 9.78
C ILE A 20 9.89 10.97 8.63
N THR A 21 10.44 9.77 8.62
CA THR A 21 10.04 8.75 7.64
C THR A 21 8.73 8.09 8.04
N LEU A 22 8.00 7.56 7.07
CA LEU A 22 6.75 6.82 7.31
C LEU A 22 6.99 5.65 8.27
N GLY A 23 8.08 4.91 8.12
CA GLY A 23 8.43 3.79 9.00
C GLY A 23 8.63 4.23 10.45
N GLN A 24 9.37 5.33 10.67
CA GLN A 24 9.57 5.90 12.00
C GLN A 24 8.24 6.33 12.63
N PHE A 25 7.37 6.99 11.86
CA PHE A 25 6.05 7.41 12.32
C PHE A 25 5.16 6.22 12.73
N LEU A 26 5.11 5.17 11.92
CA LEU A 26 4.31 3.98 12.21
C LEU A 26 4.84 3.24 13.45
N HIS A 27 6.15 3.16 13.63
CA HIS A 27 6.75 2.55 14.81
C HIS A 27 6.45 3.33 16.09
N LEU A 28 6.54 4.67 16.06
CA LEU A 28 6.10 5.53 17.18
C LEU A 28 4.64 5.28 17.55
N ARG A 29 3.77 5.18 16.54
CA ARG A 29 2.34 4.93 16.77
C ARG A 29 2.10 3.56 17.38
N GLN A 30 2.74 2.51 16.87
CA GLN A 30 2.60 1.16 17.39
C GLN A 30 3.03 1.06 18.85
N GLN A 31 4.11 1.73 19.23
CA GLN A 31 4.54 1.79 20.63
C GLN A 31 3.58 2.59 21.51
N SER A 32 3.00 3.68 21.00
CA SER A 32 2.01 4.44 21.77
C SER A 32 0.74 3.63 22.07
N LEU A 33 0.33 2.77 21.13
CA LEU A 33 -0.83 1.89 21.29
C LEU A 33 -0.55 0.74 22.26
N SER A 34 0.61 0.09 22.15
CA SER A 34 0.97 -1.03 23.04
C SER A 34 1.11 -0.62 24.51
N VAL A 35 1.51 0.63 24.75
CA VAL A 35 1.58 1.20 26.10
C VAL A 35 0.19 1.58 26.63
N ALA A 36 -0.72 2.05 25.77
CA ALA A 36 -2.09 2.38 26.17
C ALA A 36 -2.89 1.14 26.60
N ASP A 37 -2.72 0.00 25.93
CA ASP A 37 -3.43 -1.25 26.24
C ASP A 37 -3.03 -1.87 27.59
N GLN A 38 -1.89 -1.48 28.16
CA GLN A 38 -1.41 -1.99 29.45
C GLN A 38 -1.98 -1.23 30.66
N THR A 39 -2.60 -0.07 30.44
CA THR A 39 -3.21 0.74 31.49
C THR A 39 -4.69 0.91 31.21
N GLU A 40 -5.55 0.26 32.00
CA GLU A 40 -7.02 0.35 31.91
C GLU A 40 -7.56 1.79 32.03
N GLU A 41 -6.72 2.75 32.42
CA GLU A 41 -7.02 4.18 32.40
C GLU A 41 -6.51 4.82 31.11
N SER A 42 -7.44 4.95 30.16
CA SER A 42 -7.42 5.71 28.89
C SER A 42 -6.72 7.09 28.90
N ARG A 43 -5.42 7.13 29.16
CA ARG A 43 -4.54 8.25 28.85
C ARG A 43 -3.31 7.67 28.14
N PRO A 44 -3.00 8.10 26.90
CA PRO A 44 -1.77 7.68 26.26
C PRO A 44 -0.61 8.13 27.16
N ILE A 45 0.08 7.17 27.77
CA ILE A 45 1.27 7.46 28.56
C ILE A 45 2.28 8.07 27.57
N PRO A 46 2.84 9.26 27.87
CA PRO A 46 3.86 9.83 27.03
C PRO A 46 5.02 8.84 26.94
N LEU A 47 5.36 8.43 25.71
CA LEU A 47 6.52 7.57 25.45
C LEU A 47 7.75 8.14 26.16
N SER A 48 8.54 7.27 26.79
CA SER A 48 9.76 7.72 27.46
C SER A 48 10.69 8.41 26.45
N ILE A 49 11.43 9.42 26.91
CA ILE A 49 12.32 10.22 26.05
C ILE A 49 13.32 9.32 25.31
N GLY A 50 13.87 8.32 26.01
CA GLY A 50 14.77 7.33 25.43
C GLY A 50 14.12 6.53 24.30
N MET A 51 12.87 6.07 24.49
CA MET A 51 12.15 5.33 23.44
C MET A 51 11.88 6.19 22.19
N LEU A 52 11.51 7.46 22.37
CA LEU A 52 11.30 8.38 21.25
C LEU A 52 12.60 8.58 20.46
N LEU A 53 13.69 8.83 21.17
CA LEU A 53 14.99 9.07 20.56
C LEU A 53 15.56 7.81 19.90
N ASP A 54 15.35 6.62 20.47
CA ASP A 54 15.75 5.34 19.87
C ASP A 54 15.11 5.11 18.49
N ILE A 55 13.89 5.61 18.28
CA ILE A 55 13.18 5.47 16.99
C ILE A 55 13.64 6.54 15.99
N LEU A 56 13.82 7.77 16.47
CA LEU A 56 14.06 8.93 15.62
C LEU A 56 15.54 9.10 15.24
N ALA A 57 16.46 8.62 16.08
CA ALA A 57 17.88 8.71 15.83
C ALA A 57 18.29 7.84 14.63
N SER A 58 19.20 8.36 13.81
CA SER A 58 19.79 7.58 12.72
C SER A 58 20.64 6.40 13.19
N ASP A 59 21.16 6.46 14.42
CA ASP A 59 21.89 5.37 15.06
C ASP A 59 21.46 5.24 16.54
N PRO A 60 20.66 4.23 16.92
CA PRO A 60 20.20 4.06 18.29
C PRO A 60 21.31 3.62 19.25
N LYS A 61 22.38 2.97 18.74
CA LYS A 61 23.51 2.55 19.59
C LYS A 61 24.35 3.75 20.01
N ALA A 62 24.44 4.76 19.14
CA ALA A 62 25.05 6.04 19.46
C ALA A 62 24.34 6.72 20.64
N LEU A 63 23.01 6.61 20.69
CA LEU A 63 22.19 7.25 21.72
C LEU A 63 22.56 6.80 23.14
N GLN A 64 22.87 5.51 23.32
CA GLN A 64 23.21 4.94 24.62
C GLN A 64 24.49 5.53 25.23
N THR A 65 25.29 6.23 24.44
CA THR A 65 26.53 6.89 24.90
C THR A 65 26.32 8.31 25.40
N ILE A 66 25.10 8.84 25.28
CA ILE A 66 24.72 10.21 25.62
C ILE A 66 24.30 10.29 27.08
N GLU A 67 24.67 11.37 27.76
CA GLU A 67 24.25 11.62 29.14
C GLU A 67 22.79 12.12 29.20
N ALA A 68 22.07 11.78 30.27
CA ALA A 68 20.67 12.21 30.48
C ALA A 68 20.46 13.75 30.43
N ALA A 69 21.50 14.54 30.70
CA ALA A 69 21.44 16.00 30.58
C ALA A 69 21.38 16.48 29.12
N GLU A 70 22.04 15.78 28.20
CA GLU A 70 22.03 16.07 26.76
C GLU A 70 20.70 15.62 26.12
N GLU A 71 20.12 14.51 26.58
CA GLU A 71 18.78 14.07 26.17
C GLU A 71 17.71 15.15 26.42
N ALA A 72 17.77 15.82 27.57
CA ALA A 72 16.83 16.90 27.91
C ALA A 72 16.97 18.12 26.98
N GLN A 73 18.16 18.39 26.46
CA GLN A 73 18.38 19.45 25.47
C GLN A 73 17.83 19.05 24.09
N LEU A 74 17.99 17.79 23.68
CA LEU A 74 17.43 17.27 22.43
C LEU A 74 15.90 17.38 22.40
N MET A 75 15.24 17.19 23.54
CA MET A 75 13.79 17.35 23.65
C MET A 75 13.28 18.75 23.26
N GLN A 76 14.07 19.80 23.45
CA GLN A 76 13.68 21.16 23.04
C GLN A 76 13.54 21.26 21.52
N HIS A 77 14.29 20.45 20.78
CA HIS A 77 14.24 20.37 19.31
C HIS A 77 13.16 19.42 18.79
N LEU A 78 12.53 18.63 19.67
CA LEU A 78 11.45 17.68 19.36
C LEU A 78 10.05 18.23 19.68
N ALA A 79 9.92 19.54 19.94
CA ALA A 79 8.65 20.17 20.28
C ALA A 79 7.53 19.94 19.24
N TYR A 80 7.89 19.68 17.98
CA TYR A 80 6.95 19.37 16.91
C TYR A 80 6.18 18.05 17.15
N LEU A 81 6.71 17.09 17.92
CA LEU A 81 6.01 15.85 18.27
C LEU A 81 4.78 16.11 19.15
N GLY A 82 4.78 17.22 19.91
CA GLY A 82 3.64 17.67 20.71
C GLY A 82 2.57 18.42 19.91
N GLN A 83 2.83 18.72 18.64
CA GLN A 83 1.87 19.36 17.74
C GLN A 83 1.14 18.27 16.97
N ALA A 84 -0.19 18.28 16.94
CA ALA A 84 -0.96 17.36 16.11
C ALA A 84 -0.77 17.72 14.63
N PRO A 85 -0.08 16.91 13.82
CA PRO A 85 0.09 17.21 12.41
C PRO A 85 -1.23 16.99 11.66
N ASP A 86 -1.69 18.00 10.93
CA ASP A 86 -2.82 17.87 10.00
C ASP A 86 -2.32 17.43 8.63
N PHE A 87 -1.96 16.14 8.51
CA PHE A 87 -1.48 15.56 7.26
C PHE A 87 -2.53 15.62 6.13
N LEU A 88 -3.82 15.70 6.45
CA LEU A 88 -4.88 15.74 5.44
C LEU A 88 -5.02 17.11 4.78
N SER A 89 -4.62 18.17 5.50
CA SER A 89 -4.57 19.52 4.95
C SER A 89 -3.40 19.74 3.97
N LEU A 90 -2.40 18.86 3.98
CA LEU A 90 -1.23 18.98 3.12
C LEU A 90 -1.60 18.61 1.67
N PRO A 91 -1.08 19.37 0.67
CA PRO A 91 -1.29 19.02 -0.72
C PRO A 91 -0.63 17.68 -1.05
N VAL A 92 -1.26 16.92 -1.94
CA VAL A 92 -0.65 15.69 -2.48
C VAL A 92 0.59 16.09 -3.27
N PRO A 93 1.77 15.49 -3.01
CA PRO A 93 3.01 15.86 -3.69
C PRO A 93 2.94 15.56 -5.20
N GLU A 94 3.46 16.47 -6.02
CA GLU A 94 3.53 16.29 -7.47
C GLU A 94 4.56 15.23 -7.90
N THR A 95 5.57 14.99 -7.07
CA THR A 95 6.66 14.03 -7.31
C THR A 95 7.07 13.37 -6.02
N ILE A 96 7.29 12.06 -6.06
CA ILE A 96 7.69 11.24 -4.91
C ILE A 96 8.87 10.40 -5.35
N ALA A 97 10.00 10.50 -4.64
CA ALA A 97 11.24 9.81 -5.01
C ALA A 97 11.63 10.00 -6.49
N GLY A 98 11.36 11.18 -7.06
CA GLY A 98 11.63 11.51 -8.46
C GLY A 98 10.58 11.00 -9.47
N VAL A 99 9.46 10.45 -9.00
CA VAL A 99 8.41 9.85 -9.81
C VAL A 99 7.09 10.60 -9.62
N LYS A 100 6.42 10.95 -10.72
CA LYS A 100 5.07 11.55 -10.63
C LYS A 100 4.06 10.46 -10.29
N PRO A 101 3.16 10.69 -9.31
CA PRO A 101 2.07 9.76 -9.04
C PRO A 101 1.18 9.64 -10.29
N PRO A 102 0.49 8.50 -10.45
CA PRO A 102 -0.33 8.27 -11.63
C PRO A 102 -1.47 9.30 -11.67
N GLN A 103 -1.51 10.13 -12.72
CA GLN A 103 -2.55 11.15 -12.91
C GLN A 103 -3.92 10.51 -13.25
N GLU A 104 -3.90 9.32 -13.86
CA GLU A 104 -5.09 8.58 -14.25
C GLU A 104 -5.43 7.50 -13.20
N LEU A 105 -5.98 7.95 -12.07
CA LEU A 105 -6.52 7.06 -11.02
C LEU A 105 -7.63 6.12 -11.51
N GLY A 106 -8.27 6.46 -12.63
CA GLY A 106 -9.29 5.63 -13.29
C GLY A 106 -8.74 4.41 -14.02
N LEU A 107 -7.41 4.22 -14.08
CA LEU A 107 -6.76 3.08 -14.73
C LEU A 107 -5.89 2.30 -13.74
N CYS A 108 -6.47 1.82 -12.64
CA CYS A 108 -5.81 0.77 -11.86
C CYS A 108 -5.90 -0.56 -12.60
N THR A 109 -4.83 -1.36 -12.57
CA THR A 109 -4.93 -2.74 -13.01
C THR A 109 -5.91 -3.50 -12.11
N LEU A 110 -6.59 -4.50 -12.67
CA LEU A 110 -7.51 -5.32 -11.89
C LEU A 110 -6.80 -6.05 -10.74
N PHE A 111 -5.54 -6.45 -10.95
CA PHE A 111 -4.73 -7.06 -9.89
C PHE A 111 -4.48 -6.09 -8.73
N GLN A 112 -4.03 -4.85 -9.00
CA GLN A 112 -3.85 -3.84 -7.96
C GLN A 112 -5.14 -3.61 -7.15
N LYS A 113 -6.30 -3.57 -7.82
CA LYS A 113 -7.59 -3.44 -7.15
C LYS A 113 -7.88 -4.61 -6.20
N TRP A 114 -7.72 -5.84 -6.70
CA TRP A 114 -7.90 -7.05 -5.88
C TRP A 114 -6.91 -7.12 -4.72
N THR A 115 -5.65 -6.73 -4.93
CA THR A 115 -4.67 -6.69 -3.84
C THR A 115 -5.07 -5.68 -2.76
N VAL A 116 -5.61 -4.51 -3.13
CA VAL A 116 -6.16 -3.57 -2.14
C VAL A 116 -7.37 -4.18 -1.42
N ASP A 117 -8.29 -4.83 -2.14
CA ASP A 117 -9.45 -5.53 -1.54
C ASP A 117 -9.00 -6.57 -0.50
N GLU A 118 -7.99 -7.37 -0.83
CA GLU A 118 -7.41 -8.38 0.07
C GLU A 118 -6.88 -7.74 1.36
N PHE A 119 -6.07 -6.68 1.27
CA PHE A 119 -5.55 -6.00 2.47
C PHE A 119 -6.67 -5.35 3.31
N VAL A 120 -7.71 -4.80 2.66
CA VAL A 120 -8.87 -4.24 3.38
C VAL A 120 -9.62 -5.33 4.14
N ASN A 121 -9.79 -6.50 3.54
CA ASN A 121 -10.45 -7.65 4.18
C ASN A 121 -9.58 -8.22 5.32
N GLU A 122 -8.27 -8.33 5.14
CA GLU A 122 -7.36 -8.78 6.20
C GLU A 122 -7.42 -7.86 7.43
N LEU A 123 -7.39 -6.54 7.23
CA LEU A 123 -7.56 -5.61 8.36
C LEU A 123 -8.94 -5.73 9.01
N ALA A 124 -9.98 -6.01 8.23
CA ALA A 124 -11.32 -6.22 8.79
C ALA A 124 -11.39 -7.52 9.59
N ASP A 125 -10.74 -8.59 9.14
CA ASP A 125 -10.64 -9.87 9.83
C ASP A 125 -9.82 -9.76 11.13
N GLU A 126 -8.84 -8.86 11.18
CA GLU A 126 -8.06 -8.51 12.38
C GLU A 126 -8.75 -7.49 13.30
N GLU A 127 -10.00 -7.10 13.01
CA GLU A 127 -10.76 -6.06 13.71
C GLU A 127 -10.07 -4.68 13.74
N LEU A 128 -9.13 -4.43 12.83
CA LEU A 128 -8.41 -3.18 12.70
C LEU A 128 -9.16 -2.18 11.83
N SER A 129 -9.16 -0.91 12.24
CA SER A 129 -9.77 0.15 11.44
C SER A 129 -9.00 0.38 10.14
N VAL A 130 -9.71 0.33 9.01
CA VAL A 130 -9.17 0.70 7.69
C VAL A 130 -9.08 2.22 7.60
N ASN A 131 -7.87 2.76 7.71
CA ASN A 131 -7.59 4.19 7.57
C ASN A 131 -6.29 4.42 6.79
N TYR A 132 -6.04 5.67 6.38
CA TYR A 132 -4.86 6.01 5.58
C TYR A 132 -3.54 5.76 6.31
N MET A 133 -3.54 5.69 7.64
CA MET A 133 -2.34 5.42 8.43
C MET A 133 -2.05 3.91 8.50
N THR A 134 -3.06 3.06 8.70
CA THR A 134 -2.91 1.59 8.74
C THR A 134 -2.64 1.03 7.36
N MET A 135 -3.26 1.59 6.33
CA MET A 135 -3.08 1.17 4.94
C MET A 135 -1.91 1.84 4.24
N ALA A 136 -1.20 2.79 4.87
CA ALA A 136 -0.22 3.65 4.19
C ALA A 136 0.81 2.84 3.38
N VAL A 137 1.53 1.93 4.04
CA VAL A 137 2.60 1.15 3.40
C VAL A 137 2.02 0.26 2.31
N ALA A 138 0.93 -0.46 2.58
CA ALA A 138 0.31 -1.38 1.63
C ALA A 138 -0.19 -0.65 0.38
N ILE A 139 -0.97 0.42 0.54
CA ILE A 139 -1.58 1.12 -0.57
C ILE A 139 -0.54 1.84 -1.44
N LEU A 140 0.43 2.49 -0.80
CA LEU A 140 1.53 3.14 -1.51
C LEU A 140 2.35 2.11 -2.27
N SER A 141 2.62 0.95 -1.65
CA SER A 141 3.36 -0.13 -2.33
C SER A 141 2.63 -0.58 -3.60
N ILE A 142 1.33 -0.83 -3.54
CA ILE A 142 0.56 -1.32 -4.70
C ILE A 142 0.56 -0.31 -5.86
N TYR A 143 0.33 0.97 -5.56
CA TYR A 143 0.19 1.99 -6.60
C TYR A 143 1.54 2.53 -7.11
N LEU A 144 2.57 2.57 -6.26
CA LEU A 144 3.90 3.05 -6.66
C LEU A 144 4.81 1.95 -7.22
N TYR A 145 4.54 0.67 -6.96
CA TYR A 145 5.32 -0.46 -7.52
C TYR A 145 5.61 -0.32 -9.01
N PRO A 146 4.61 -0.12 -9.90
CA PRO A 146 4.89 -0.07 -11.33
C PRO A 146 5.71 1.14 -11.76
N LEU A 147 5.72 2.20 -10.95
CA LEU A 147 6.46 3.41 -11.27
C LEU A 147 7.92 3.32 -10.78
N LEU A 148 8.14 2.74 -9.60
CA LEU A 148 9.48 2.54 -9.03
C LEU A 148 10.24 1.42 -9.75
N MET A 149 9.59 0.27 -9.96
CA MET A 149 10.23 -0.91 -10.56
C MET A 149 10.17 -0.93 -12.08
N LYS A 150 9.38 -0.04 -12.70
CA LYS A 150 9.13 -0.03 -14.16
C LYS A 150 8.58 -1.36 -14.70
N THR A 151 8.03 -2.19 -13.82
CA THR A 151 7.45 -3.50 -14.09
C THR A 151 6.02 -3.54 -13.59
N ARG A 152 5.16 -4.36 -14.18
CA ARG A 152 3.79 -4.50 -13.68
C ARG A 152 3.80 -5.36 -12.43
N LEU A 153 2.95 -5.00 -11.46
CA LEU A 153 2.68 -5.85 -10.31
C LEU A 153 1.91 -7.10 -10.78
N THR A 154 2.50 -8.27 -10.58
CA THR A 154 1.90 -9.56 -10.97
C THR A 154 1.67 -10.49 -9.80
N ASP A 155 2.43 -10.30 -8.72
CA ASP A 155 2.32 -11.10 -7.51
C ASP A 155 2.47 -10.19 -6.29
N ARG A 156 1.75 -10.52 -5.21
CA ARG A 156 1.81 -9.79 -3.94
C ARG A 156 3.16 -9.88 -3.27
N SER A 157 3.88 -11.00 -3.46
CA SER A 157 5.23 -11.20 -2.90
C SER A 157 6.23 -10.13 -3.35
N GLN A 158 6.02 -9.54 -4.53
CA GLN A 158 6.85 -8.47 -5.09
C GLN A 158 6.78 -7.17 -4.27
N LEU A 159 5.70 -6.95 -3.52
CA LEU A 159 5.56 -5.74 -2.69
C LEU A 159 6.66 -5.65 -1.63
N ALA A 160 7.17 -6.78 -1.14
CA ALA A 160 8.27 -6.82 -0.18
C ALA A 160 9.58 -6.20 -0.71
N GLU A 161 9.74 -6.09 -2.03
CA GLU A 161 10.92 -5.49 -2.67
C GLU A 161 10.95 -3.96 -2.51
N ILE A 162 9.80 -3.33 -2.31
CA ILE A 162 9.65 -1.87 -2.25
C ILE A 162 9.26 -1.35 -0.87
N THR A 163 8.85 -2.20 0.07
CA THR A 163 8.38 -1.77 1.39
C THR A 163 9.38 -0.85 2.10
N ALA A 164 10.66 -1.22 2.10
CA ALA A 164 11.72 -0.40 2.70
C ALA A 164 11.87 0.98 2.03
N GLN A 165 11.65 1.06 0.71
CA GLN A 165 11.69 2.35 0.00
C GLN A 165 10.47 3.21 0.34
N ILE A 166 9.30 2.59 0.48
CA ILE A 166 8.06 3.27 0.89
C ILE A 166 8.15 3.75 2.34
N GLU A 167 8.68 2.95 3.25
CA GLU A 167 8.88 3.31 4.65
C GLU A 167 9.89 4.44 4.83
N ALA A 168 10.86 4.57 3.92
CA ALA A 168 11.83 5.66 3.91
C ALA A 168 11.26 6.99 3.40
N LEU A 169 10.06 7.02 2.84
CA LEU A 169 9.44 8.26 2.37
C LEU A 169 9.10 9.20 3.53
N PRO A 170 9.20 10.53 3.35
CA PRO A 170 8.73 11.50 4.32
C PRO A 170 7.25 11.29 4.65
N VAL A 171 6.91 11.32 5.93
CA VAL A 171 5.53 11.09 6.39
C VAL A 171 4.56 12.15 5.87
N THR A 172 5.04 13.39 5.70
CA THR A 172 4.30 14.53 5.13
C THR A 172 3.94 14.35 3.67
N GLU A 173 4.67 13.52 2.92
CA GLU A 173 4.37 13.18 1.53
C GLU A 173 3.57 11.89 1.42
N ALA A 174 3.95 10.89 2.23
CA ALA A 174 3.40 9.55 2.17
C ALA A 174 1.94 9.48 2.65
N LEU A 175 1.60 10.10 3.78
CA LEU A 175 0.24 10.00 4.35
C LEU A 175 -0.85 10.70 3.51
N PRO A 176 -0.65 11.93 3.00
CA PRO A 176 -1.64 12.56 2.13
C PRO A 176 -1.83 11.75 0.84
N LEU A 177 -0.75 11.17 0.28
CA LEU A 177 -0.85 10.32 -0.89
C LEU A 177 -1.59 9.01 -0.60
N ALA A 178 -1.30 8.37 0.54
CA ALA A 178 -2.01 7.17 0.97
C ALA A 178 -3.51 7.45 1.12
N HIS A 179 -3.86 8.59 1.74
CA HIS A 179 -5.24 9.05 1.86
C HIS A 179 -5.88 9.27 0.48
N PHE A 180 -5.15 9.93 -0.43
CA PHE A 180 -5.60 10.16 -1.79
C PHE A 180 -5.89 8.85 -2.54
N PHE A 181 -4.99 7.87 -2.49
CA PHE A 181 -5.22 6.57 -3.12
C PHE A 181 -6.36 5.80 -2.47
N LEU A 182 -6.46 5.82 -1.13
CA LEU A 182 -7.51 5.10 -0.40
C LEU A 182 -8.90 5.66 -0.74
N THR A 183 -9.03 6.98 -0.79
CA THR A 183 -10.28 7.67 -1.13
C THR A 183 -10.69 7.37 -2.57
N ASN A 184 -9.73 7.42 -3.50
CA ASN A 184 -9.99 7.22 -4.92
C ASN A 184 -10.10 5.76 -5.35
N TYR A 185 -9.60 4.82 -4.55
CA TYR A 185 -9.68 3.39 -4.84
C TYR A 185 -11.15 2.93 -4.96
N ARG A 186 -12.07 3.46 -4.14
CA ARG A 186 -13.51 3.11 -4.23
C ARG A 186 -14.17 3.61 -5.52
N SER A 187 -13.76 4.78 -6.00
CA SER A 187 -14.21 5.36 -7.27
C SER A 187 -13.44 4.85 -8.48
N SER A 188 -12.37 4.06 -8.29
CA SER A 188 -11.59 3.53 -9.40
C SER A 188 -12.42 2.54 -10.22
N THR A 189 -12.76 2.96 -11.44
CA THR A 189 -13.21 2.05 -12.48
C THR A 189 -12.04 1.16 -12.84
N SER A 190 -12.16 -0.16 -12.71
CA SER A 190 -11.15 -1.03 -13.33
C SER A 190 -11.18 -0.72 -14.82
N SER A 191 -10.02 -0.49 -15.44
CA SER A 191 -9.92 -0.12 -16.85
C SER A 191 -10.54 -1.14 -17.82
N GLY A 192 -11.02 -2.28 -17.32
CA GLY A 192 -11.49 -3.41 -18.12
C GLY A 192 -10.36 -4.10 -18.90
N GLN A 193 -9.12 -3.60 -18.81
CA GLN A 193 -7.95 -4.32 -19.32
C GLN A 193 -7.66 -5.51 -18.42
N VAL A 194 -8.33 -6.62 -18.73
CA VAL A 194 -7.95 -7.95 -18.27
C VAL A 194 -6.64 -8.29 -18.96
N THR A 195 -5.51 -8.13 -18.27
CA THR A 195 -4.27 -8.79 -18.68
C THR A 195 -4.45 -10.27 -18.37
N PHE A 196 -4.97 -11.02 -19.34
CA PHE A 196 -4.91 -12.48 -19.30
C PHE A 196 -3.43 -12.86 -19.31
N ILE A 197 -2.88 -13.19 -18.14
CA ILE A 197 -1.68 -14.01 -18.08
C ILE A 197 -2.19 -15.42 -18.38
N LEU A 198 -2.02 -15.87 -19.62
CA LEU A 198 -2.01 -17.30 -19.91
C LEU A 198 -0.78 -17.89 -19.23
N SER A 199 -0.83 -18.03 -17.90
CA SER A 199 0.07 -18.92 -17.21
C SER A 199 -0.37 -20.31 -17.65
N HIS A 200 0.38 -20.92 -18.55
CA HIS A 200 0.27 -22.36 -18.71
C HIS A 200 0.83 -22.95 -17.42
N PRO A 201 0.01 -23.48 -16.49
CA PRO A 201 0.56 -24.13 -15.31
C PRO A 201 1.37 -25.29 -15.84
N ASN A 202 2.69 -25.31 -15.57
CA ASN A 202 3.63 -26.40 -15.84
C ASN A 202 2.96 -27.68 -16.33
N ARG A 203 2.59 -27.70 -17.63
CA ARG A 203 2.02 -28.91 -18.21
C ARG A 203 3.25 -29.75 -18.54
N PRO A 204 3.42 -30.92 -17.91
CA PRO A 204 4.45 -31.84 -18.39
C PRO A 204 4.23 -32.02 -19.90
N SER A 205 5.33 -32.10 -20.66
CA SER A 205 5.26 -32.26 -22.10
C SER A 205 4.30 -33.41 -22.40
N LYS A 206 3.24 -33.10 -23.15
CA LYS A 206 2.26 -34.11 -23.54
C LYS A 206 3.02 -35.24 -24.22
N THR A 207 3.03 -36.42 -23.59
CA THR A 207 3.59 -37.62 -24.20
C THR A 207 2.88 -37.84 -25.54
N TRP A 208 3.65 -38.27 -26.54
CA TRP A 208 3.20 -38.42 -27.93
C TRP A 208 1.92 -39.27 -28.08
N LEU A 209 1.66 -40.16 -27.11
CA LEU A 209 0.46 -41.00 -27.01
C LEU A 209 -0.84 -40.20 -26.85
N SER A 210 -0.80 -39.00 -26.29
CA SER A 210 -1.99 -38.14 -26.15
C SER A 210 -2.44 -37.46 -27.46
N ARG A 211 -1.67 -37.59 -28.55
CA ARG A 211 -2.05 -37.08 -29.89
C ARG A 211 -3.01 -37.99 -30.64
N TRP A 212 -3.21 -39.24 -30.20
CA TRP A 212 -4.00 -40.22 -30.96
C TRP A 212 -5.50 -40.23 -30.65
N PHE A 213 -5.98 -39.48 -29.63
CA PHE A 213 -7.42 -39.47 -29.29
C PHE A 213 -8.02 -38.09 -28.95
N PRO A 214 -8.00 -37.05 -29.81
CA PRO A 214 -8.69 -35.80 -29.48
C PRO A 214 -10.17 -35.73 -29.87
N ASN A 215 -10.73 -36.65 -30.68
CA ASN A 215 -11.98 -36.38 -31.41
C ASN A 215 -13.18 -37.32 -31.14
N TRP A 216 -13.29 -37.96 -29.97
CA TRP A 216 -14.43 -38.84 -29.65
C TRP A 216 -15.32 -38.31 -28.52
N LYS A 217 -15.58 -37.00 -28.51
CA LYS A 217 -16.78 -36.49 -27.82
C LYS A 217 -17.68 -35.80 -28.84
N PRO A 218 -18.93 -36.27 -29.03
CA PRO A 218 -19.86 -35.63 -29.94
C PRO A 218 -20.13 -34.21 -29.44
N ILE A 219 -19.92 -33.25 -30.33
CA ILE A 219 -20.35 -31.87 -30.20
C ILE A 219 -21.86 -31.91 -29.96
N LYS A 220 -22.31 -31.63 -28.73
CA LYS A 220 -23.73 -31.34 -28.47
C LYS A 220 -24.06 -30.10 -29.27
N SER A 221 -24.91 -30.31 -30.27
CA SER A 221 -25.40 -29.35 -31.24
C SER A 221 -25.98 -28.10 -30.56
N MET A 222 -25.47 -26.94 -30.97
CA MET A 222 -26.08 -25.64 -30.73
C MET A 222 -26.87 -25.23 -31.98
N ARG A 223 -28.13 -24.85 -31.73
CA ARG A 223 -29.03 -23.99 -32.54
C ARG A 223 -29.67 -24.54 -33.82
N TRP A 224 -30.96 -24.82 -33.70
CA TRP A 224 -31.93 -24.41 -34.72
C TRP A 224 -32.30 -22.95 -34.47
N TYR A 225 -31.83 -22.04 -35.32
CA TYR A 225 -32.41 -20.70 -35.50
C TYR A 225 -32.83 -20.65 -36.97
N ARG A 226 -34.15 -20.75 -37.25
CA ARG A 226 -34.71 -20.53 -38.59
C ARG A 226 -35.22 -19.10 -38.67
N PRO A 227 -34.57 -18.20 -39.42
CA PRO A 227 -35.27 -17.06 -39.99
C PRO A 227 -36.03 -17.53 -41.25
N TRP A 228 -37.06 -16.78 -41.66
CA TRP A 228 -37.84 -16.93 -42.90
C TRP A 228 -39.07 -17.85 -42.85
N LEU A 229 -40.24 -17.25 -42.62
CA LEU A 229 -41.45 -17.42 -43.44
C LEU A 229 -42.39 -16.24 -43.16
N ARG A 230 -42.25 -15.19 -43.97
CA ARG A 230 -43.19 -14.08 -44.09
C ARG A 230 -43.62 -14.01 -45.56
N THR A 231 -44.58 -14.83 -45.93
CA THR A 231 -45.44 -14.75 -47.13
C THR A 231 -46.66 -15.60 -46.75
N GLY A 232 -47.89 -15.10 -46.62
CA GLY A 232 -48.63 -14.29 -47.58
C GLY A 232 -49.79 -15.15 -48.07
N ALA A 233 -51.02 -14.63 -47.94
CA ALA A 233 -52.30 -15.11 -48.49
C ALA A 233 -52.97 -16.32 -47.81
N SER A 234 -54.09 -16.05 -47.12
CA SER A 234 -55.25 -16.94 -47.09
C SER A 234 -56.34 -16.30 -47.94
N PRO A 235 -56.84 -16.96 -49.00
CA PRO A 235 -58.01 -16.52 -49.72
C PRO A 235 -59.29 -17.10 -49.08
N LEU A 236 -60.33 -16.28 -49.13
CA LEU A 236 -61.73 -16.59 -48.85
C LEU A 236 -62.20 -17.85 -49.57
N THR A 237 -63.00 -18.68 -48.88
CA THR A 237 -64.17 -19.34 -49.50
C THR A 237 -65.25 -19.65 -48.47
N LYS A 238 -66.39 -18.98 -48.68
CA LYS A 238 -67.82 -19.34 -48.49
C LYS A 238 -68.25 -20.06 -47.21
#